data_AF-A0A7C0UCV0-F1
#
_entry.id   AF-A0A7C0UCV0-F1
#
_cell.length_a   1.000
_cell.length_b   1.000
_cell.length_c   1.000
_cell.angle_alpha   90.00
_cell.angle_beta   90.00
_cell.angle_gamma   90.00
#
_symmetry.space_group_name_H-M   'P 1'
#
loop_
_entity.id
_entity.type
_entity.pdbx_description
1 polymer ?
#
loop_
_entity_poly.entity_id
_entity_poly.type
_entity_poly.pdbx_seq_one_letter_code
_entity_poly.pdbx_strand_id
1 'polypeptide(L)'
;MSGEYGCCTVSGQKRRNNLTPYECTKKRILDRIRASEVPEDYHHALNTLKWVRKLHAKDDALLEIAALGHDIERASAETKVRRSNFADYDSFKHAHAENSANIVSQIMRECNWDEVSIERVAGMIRNHETGGDRESNVLRDADALSFFEVNLPYYYKRHDLAEVEKRCRWGYSRISPKWKPFVRQFRYPDEELNRLIERIGASAVC
;
A
#
# COMPACT_ATOMS: atom_id res chain seq x y z
N MET A 1 -21.66 -14.95 -68.29
CA MET A 1 -20.60 -15.75 -67.65
C MET A 1 -19.81 -14.77 -66.79
N SER A 2 -20.20 -14.63 -65.51
CA SER A 2 -19.49 -15.19 -64.33
C SER A 2 -18.29 -14.33 -63.94
N GLY A 3 -18.16 -13.73 -62.75
CA GLY A 3 -18.90 -13.77 -61.49
C GLY A 3 -18.15 -12.88 -60.47
N GLU A 4 -18.85 -12.46 -59.43
CA GLU A 4 -18.34 -11.73 -58.25
C GLU A 4 -17.25 -12.50 -57.51
N TYR A 5 -16.35 -11.82 -56.78
CA TYR A 5 -15.97 -12.13 -55.39
C TYR A 5 -15.20 -10.96 -54.77
N GLY A 6 -15.78 -10.31 -53.77
CA GLY A 6 -15.05 -9.45 -52.84
C GLY A 6 -14.31 -10.27 -51.78
N CYS A 7 -13.32 -9.67 -51.10
CA CYS A 7 -12.97 -10.09 -49.75
C CYS A 7 -12.21 -8.99 -49.00
N CYS A 8 -12.93 -8.40 -48.05
CA CYS A 8 -12.54 -8.05 -46.68
C CYS A 8 -11.14 -7.48 -46.43
N THR A 9 -11.15 -6.19 -46.09
CA THR A 9 -10.23 -5.59 -45.12
C THR A 9 -10.08 -6.51 -43.89
N VAL A 10 -8.91 -7.09 -43.70
CA VAL A 10 -8.57 -7.76 -42.43
C VAL A 10 -8.30 -6.65 -41.42
N SER A 11 -9.34 -6.30 -40.66
CA SER A 11 -9.18 -5.61 -39.39
C SER A 11 -8.33 -6.52 -38.49
N GLY A 12 -7.06 -6.16 -38.35
CA GLY A 12 -6.21 -6.65 -37.27
C GLY A 12 -6.73 -6.11 -35.95
N GLN A 13 -7.87 -6.63 -35.48
CA GLN A 13 -8.42 -6.35 -34.18
C GLN A 13 -7.46 -7.01 -33.17
N LYS A 14 -6.42 -6.27 -32.77
CA LYS A 14 -5.61 -6.57 -31.59
C LYS A 14 -6.58 -7.00 -30.51
N ARG A 15 -6.47 -8.24 -30.03
CA ARG A 15 -7.21 -8.73 -28.87
C ARG A 15 -7.06 -7.67 -27.78
N ARG A 16 -8.11 -6.87 -27.54
CA ARG A 16 -8.14 -6.00 -26.37
C ARG A 16 -8.13 -6.97 -25.21
N ASN A 17 -7.08 -6.95 -24.39
CA ASN A 17 -7.11 -7.61 -23.09
C ASN A 17 -8.29 -6.98 -22.33
N ASN A 18 -9.43 -7.66 -22.32
CA ASN A 18 -10.62 -7.21 -21.60
C ASN A 18 -10.43 -7.49 -20.11
N LEU A 19 -9.49 -6.78 -19.49
CA LEU A 19 -9.36 -6.75 -18.03
C LEU A 19 -10.56 -6.00 -17.46
N THR A 20 -11.14 -6.51 -16.39
CA THR A 20 -12.07 -5.74 -15.55
C THR A 20 -11.38 -4.49 -14.99
N PRO A 21 -12.13 -3.44 -14.59
CA PRO A 21 -11.53 -2.27 -13.94
C PRO A 21 -10.63 -2.64 -12.74
N TYR A 22 -11.01 -3.63 -11.95
CA TYR A 22 -10.19 -4.14 -10.84
C TYR A 22 -8.89 -4.79 -11.32
N GLU A 23 -8.95 -5.71 -12.28
CA GLU A 23 -7.75 -6.39 -12.80
C GLU A 23 -6.80 -5.40 -13.49
N CYS A 24 -7.34 -4.44 -14.24
CA CYS A 24 -6.58 -3.36 -14.86
C CYS A 24 -5.84 -2.55 -13.80
N THR A 25 -6.57 -2.03 -12.79
CA THR A 25 -5.98 -1.18 -11.73
C THR A 25 -4.92 -1.95 -10.96
N LYS A 26 -5.24 -3.16 -10.49
CA LYS A 26 -4.33 -4.03 -9.75
C LYS A 26 -3.04 -4.30 -10.54
N LYS A 27 -3.18 -4.67 -11.82
CA LYS A 27 -2.01 -4.93 -12.68
C LYS A 27 -1.12 -3.69 -12.77
N ARG A 28 -1.71 -2.52 -13.04
CA ARG A 28 -0.94 -1.28 -13.24
C ARG A 28 -0.25 -0.78 -11.97
N ILE A 29 -0.92 -0.89 -10.82
CA ILE A 29 -0.30 -0.61 -9.52
C ILE A 29 0.89 -1.54 -9.29
N LEU A 30 0.70 -2.85 -9.44
CA LEU A 30 1.77 -3.83 -9.20
C LEU A 30 2.93 -3.68 -10.17
N ASP A 31 2.67 -3.39 -11.45
CA ASP A 31 3.73 -3.17 -12.43
C ASP A 31 4.57 -1.93 -12.09
N ARG A 32 3.93 -0.86 -11.61
CA ARG A 32 4.64 0.35 -11.15
C ARG A 32 5.47 0.08 -9.90
N ILE A 33 4.90 -0.60 -8.90
CA ILE A 33 5.61 -0.89 -7.64
C ILE A 33 6.75 -1.89 -7.87
N ARG A 34 6.58 -2.86 -8.77
CA ARG A 34 7.64 -3.82 -9.13
C ARG A 34 8.87 -3.14 -9.75
N ALA A 35 8.69 -1.96 -10.34
CA ALA A 35 9.79 -1.15 -10.87
C ALA A 35 10.52 -0.33 -9.79
N SER A 36 10.08 -0.36 -8.52
CA SER A 36 10.77 0.35 -7.43
C SER A 36 12.19 -0.18 -7.23
N GLU A 37 13.13 0.74 -7.02
CA GLU A 37 14.50 0.42 -6.60
C GLU A 37 14.59 0.01 -5.12
N VAL A 38 13.52 0.25 -4.34
CA VAL A 38 13.44 -0.11 -2.93
C VAL A 38 12.91 -1.55 -2.83
N PRO A 39 13.73 -2.52 -2.38
CA PRO A 39 13.42 -3.94 -2.48
C PRO A 39 12.16 -4.33 -1.68
N GLU A 40 11.90 -3.65 -0.57
CA GLU A 40 10.74 -3.95 0.27
C GLU A 40 9.40 -3.39 -0.25
N ASP A 41 9.37 -2.44 -1.20
CA ASP A 41 8.13 -1.76 -1.60
C ASP A 41 7.09 -2.74 -2.19
N TYR A 42 7.52 -3.61 -3.11
CA TYR A 42 6.63 -4.60 -3.73
C TYR A 42 6.12 -5.64 -2.73
N HIS A 43 7.00 -6.09 -1.84
CA HIS A 43 6.63 -7.04 -0.79
C HIS A 43 5.69 -6.41 0.23
N HIS A 44 5.92 -5.15 0.61
CA HIS A 44 5.06 -4.38 1.51
C HIS A 44 3.64 -4.24 0.94
N ALA A 45 3.49 -3.82 -0.32
CA ALA A 45 2.18 -3.67 -0.94
C ALA A 45 1.37 -4.98 -0.94
N LEU A 46 2.01 -6.10 -1.31
CA LEU A 46 1.36 -7.41 -1.28
C LEU A 46 1.04 -7.89 0.14
N ASN A 47 1.91 -7.61 1.09
CA ASN A 47 1.72 -8.04 2.48
C ASN A 47 0.65 -7.18 3.19
N THR A 48 0.56 -5.89 2.89
CA THR A 48 -0.56 -5.03 3.33
C THR A 48 -1.89 -5.55 2.80
N LEU A 49 -1.96 -5.99 1.53
CA LEU A 49 -3.15 -6.64 0.99
C LEU A 49 -3.51 -7.95 1.73
N LYS A 50 -2.50 -8.79 2.03
CA LYS A 50 -2.69 -10.01 2.85
C LYS A 50 -3.27 -9.67 4.23
N TRP A 51 -2.78 -8.61 4.87
CA TRP A 51 -3.34 -8.14 6.14
C TRP A 51 -4.75 -7.62 5.98
N VAL A 52 -5.05 -6.77 5.00
CA VAL A 52 -6.42 -6.29 4.75
C VAL A 52 -7.42 -7.45 4.68
N ARG A 53 -7.12 -8.50 3.91
CA ARG A 53 -7.98 -9.70 3.80
C ARG A 53 -8.16 -10.44 5.12
N LYS A 54 -7.15 -10.41 5.99
CA LYS A 54 -7.21 -11.02 7.32
C LYS A 54 -8.00 -10.16 8.32
N LEU A 55 -7.86 -8.84 8.25
CA LEU A 55 -8.51 -7.89 9.17
C LEU A 55 -9.97 -7.60 8.76
N HIS A 56 -10.28 -7.78 7.48
CA HIS A 56 -11.59 -7.57 6.85
C HIS A 56 -11.98 -8.78 6.01
N ALA A 57 -12.80 -9.66 6.58
CA ALA A 57 -13.18 -10.95 5.98
C ALA A 57 -14.12 -10.86 4.77
N LYS A 58 -14.46 -9.65 4.31
CA LYS A 58 -15.29 -9.43 3.13
C LYS A 58 -14.41 -9.02 1.97
N ASP A 59 -14.61 -9.65 0.82
CA ASP A 59 -13.99 -9.23 -0.43
C ASP A 59 -14.45 -7.80 -0.76
N ASP A 60 -13.50 -6.87 -0.72
CA ASP A 60 -13.71 -5.45 -1.00
C ASP A 60 -12.64 -4.96 -1.98
N ALA A 61 -12.98 -4.98 -3.26
CA ALA A 61 -12.06 -4.62 -4.34
C ALA A 61 -11.48 -3.21 -4.19
N LEU A 62 -12.22 -2.26 -3.61
CA LEU A 62 -11.75 -0.89 -3.43
C LEU A 62 -10.69 -0.83 -2.31
N LEU A 63 -10.96 -1.49 -1.18
CA LEU A 63 -9.99 -1.57 -0.09
C LEU A 63 -8.72 -2.34 -0.49
N GLU A 64 -8.85 -3.37 -1.34
CA GLU A 64 -7.69 -4.07 -1.90
C GLU A 64 -6.84 -3.17 -2.81
N ILE A 65 -7.48 -2.34 -3.66
CA ILE A 65 -6.77 -1.35 -4.48
C ILE A 65 -6.05 -0.35 -3.58
N ALA A 66 -6.72 0.16 -2.54
CA ALA A 66 -6.11 1.07 -1.57
C ALA A 66 -4.90 0.44 -0.87
N ALA A 67 -5.01 -0.81 -0.43
CA ALA A 67 -3.89 -1.56 0.16
C ALA A 67 -2.68 -1.69 -0.77
N LEU A 68 -2.92 -2.03 -2.04
CA LEU A 68 -1.82 -2.14 -3.01
C LEU A 68 -1.19 -0.78 -3.32
N GLY A 69 -1.99 0.28 -3.35
CA GLY A 69 -1.59 1.60 -3.84
C GLY A 69 -1.19 2.64 -2.79
N HIS A 70 -1.38 2.38 -1.49
CA HIS A 70 -1.21 3.40 -0.44
C HIS A 70 0.17 4.08 -0.45
N ASP A 71 1.21 3.34 -0.83
CA ASP A 71 2.60 3.78 -0.88
C ASP A 71 3.15 3.92 -2.32
N ILE A 72 2.30 3.86 -3.36
CA ILE A 72 2.74 3.75 -4.77
C ILE A 72 3.68 4.87 -5.22
N GLU A 73 3.58 6.04 -4.61
CA GLU A 73 4.41 7.19 -4.91
C GLU A 73 5.91 6.92 -4.68
N ARG A 74 6.23 6.00 -3.76
CA ARG A 74 7.60 5.60 -3.40
C ARG A 74 8.32 4.86 -4.52
N ALA A 75 7.58 4.27 -5.46
CA ALA A 75 8.11 3.40 -6.50
C ALA A 75 8.98 4.09 -7.55
N SER A 76 9.03 5.43 -7.58
CA SER A 76 9.94 6.17 -8.46
C SER A 76 10.49 7.41 -7.74
N ALA A 77 11.78 7.69 -7.94
CA ALA A 77 12.44 8.86 -7.37
C ALA A 77 11.85 10.20 -7.85
N GLU A 78 11.18 10.20 -9.01
CA GLU A 78 10.51 11.37 -9.58
C GLU A 78 9.21 11.70 -8.85
N THR A 79 8.46 10.68 -8.45
CA THR A 79 7.20 10.89 -7.71
C THR A 79 7.40 10.89 -6.20
N LYS A 80 8.52 10.38 -5.70
CA LYS A 80 8.75 10.21 -4.27
C LYS A 80 8.77 11.55 -3.51
N VAL A 81 7.85 11.69 -2.57
CA VAL A 81 7.80 12.76 -1.58
C VAL A 81 8.99 12.61 -0.63
N ARG A 82 9.80 13.67 -0.48
CA ARG A 82 11.03 13.65 0.31
C ARG A 82 10.81 14.23 1.70
N ARG A 83 11.09 13.46 2.75
CA ARG A 83 10.98 13.89 4.15
C ARG A 83 11.74 15.19 4.44
N SER A 84 12.89 15.42 3.79
CA SER A 84 13.72 16.62 3.93
C SER A 84 13.02 17.92 3.54
N ASN A 85 11.94 17.85 2.77
CA ASN A 85 11.22 19.02 2.26
C ASN A 85 10.15 19.54 3.21
N PHE A 86 9.99 18.93 4.39
CA PHE A 86 8.93 19.24 5.34
C PHE A 86 9.51 19.59 6.71
N ALA A 87 8.92 20.59 7.37
CA ALA A 87 9.33 20.99 8.72
C ALA A 87 9.03 19.91 9.75
N ASP A 88 7.83 19.31 9.67
CA ASP A 88 7.34 18.32 10.62
C ASP A 88 7.00 17.00 9.92
N TYR A 89 6.79 15.98 10.75
CA TYR A 89 6.57 14.61 10.28
C TYR A 89 5.14 14.41 9.77
N ASP A 90 4.15 15.10 10.35
CA ASP A 90 2.74 14.93 9.99
C ASP A 90 2.47 15.53 8.61
N SER A 91 3.00 16.72 8.32
CA SER A 91 2.94 17.34 6.99
C SER A 91 3.57 16.46 5.92
N PHE A 92 4.71 15.82 6.23
CA PHE A 92 5.34 14.86 5.32
C PHE A 92 4.43 13.66 5.04
N LYS A 93 3.85 13.06 6.08
CA LYS A 93 2.99 11.88 5.93
C LYS A 93 1.70 12.21 5.19
N HIS A 94 1.14 13.40 5.41
CA HIS A 94 -0.01 13.89 4.65
C HIS A 94 0.32 14.06 3.15
N ALA A 95 1.42 14.75 2.82
CA ALA A 95 1.81 14.95 1.41
C ALA A 95 2.12 13.63 0.69
N HIS A 96 2.75 12.68 1.39
CA HIS A 96 2.98 11.32 0.90
C HIS A 96 1.66 10.60 0.58
N ALA A 97 0.71 10.59 1.51
CA ALA A 97 -0.59 9.96 1.32
C ALA A 97 -1.39 10.62 0.18
N GLU A 98 -1.38 11.96 0.10
CA GLU A 98 -2.06 12.71 -0.97
C GLU A 98 -1.49 12.37 -2.35
N ASN A 99 -0.17 12.29 -2.48
CA ASN A 99 0.47 11.97 -3.75
C ASN A 99 0.15 10.54 -4.21
N SER A 100 0.20 9.55 -3.30
CA SER A 100 -0.23 8.19 -3.60
C SER A 100 -1.70 8.14 -4.04
N ALA A 101 -2.58 8.87 -3.35
CA ALA A 101 -4.00 8.93 -3.70
C ALA A 101 -4.21 9.49 -5.12
N ASN A 102 -3.46 10.54 -5.50
CA ASN A 102 -3.52 11.13 -6.83
C ASN A 102 -3.07 10.15 -7.93
N ILE A 103 -1.95 9.45 -7.70
CA ILE A 103 -1.44 8.44 -8.64
C ILE A 103 -2.44 7.29 -8.81
N VAL A 104 -2.99 6.76 -7.71
CA VAL A 104 -3.99 5.68 -7.77
C VAL A 104 -5.26 6.14 -8.46
N SER A 105 -5.74 7.35 -8.16
CA SER A 105 -6.92 7.94 -8.81
C SER A 105 -6.75 8.03 -10.32
N GLN A 106 -5.58 8.47 -10.79
CA GLN A 106 -5.28 8.50 -12.22
C GLN A 106 -5.31 7.09 -12.84
N ILE A 107 -4.67 6.11 -12.21
CA ILE A 107 -4.68 4.72 -12.68
C ILE A 107 -6.12 4.18 -12.76
N MET A 108 -6.95 4.46 -11.76
CA MET A 108 -8.35 4.02 -11.72
C MET A 108 -9.19 4.66 -12.82
N ARG A 109 -9.04 5.96 -13.09
CA ARG A 109 -9.71 6.63 -14.22
C ARG A 109 -9.35 5.99 -15.55
N GLU A 110 -8.05 5.75 -15.77
CA GLU A 110 -7.54 5.09 -16.98
C GLU A 110 -8.00 3.63 -17.10
N CYS A 111 -8.39 3.00 -15.98
CA CYS A 111 -9.00 1.67 -15.93
C CYS A 111 -10.54 1.69 -15.90
N ASN A 112 -11.17 2.84 -16.19
CA ASN A 112 -12.62 3.02 -16.33
C ASN A 112 -13.44 2.80 -15.03
N TRP A 113 -12.87 3.18 -13.88
CA TRP A 113 -13.66 3.30 -12.65
C TRP A 113 -14.51 4.58 -12.65
N ASP A 114 -15.65 4.55 -11.97
CA ASP A 114 -16.46 5.74 -11.72
C ASP A 114 -15.83 6.62 -10.62
N GLU A 115 -16.13 7.92 -10.63
CA GLU A 115 -15.54 8.89 -9.70
C GLU A 115 -15.93 8.64 -8.24
N VAL A 116 -17.08 8.00 -7.96
CA VAL A 116 -17.46 7.66 -6.57
C VAL A 116 -16.54 6.57 -6.03
N SER A 117 -16.27 5.54 -6.82
CA SER A 117 -15.30 4.49 -6.47
C SER A 117 -13.89 5.05 -6.33
N ILE A 118 -13.48 5.96 -7.21
CA ILE A 118 -12.17 6.63 -7.16
C ILE A 118 -12.02 7.43 -5.87
N GLU A 119 -13.00 8.28 -5.53
CA GLU A 119 -12.91 9.11 -4.34
C GLU A 119 -12.92 8.27 -3.05
N ARG A 120 -13.64 7.14 -3.02
CA ARG A 120 -13.57 6.21 -1.89
C ARG A 120 -12.15 5.66 -1.69
N VAL A 121 -11.50 5.20 -2.76
CA VAL A 121 -10.11 4.70 -2.71
C VAL A 121 -9.14 5.82 -2.33
N ALA A 122 -9.27 7.00 -2.94
CA ALA A 122 -8.44 8.15 -2.63
C ALA A 122 -8.59 8.54 -1.14
N GLY A 123 -9.80 8.58 -0.61
CA GLY A 123 -10.09 8.85 0.79
C GLY A 123 -9.45 7.84 1.74
N MET A 124 -9.53 6.54 1.42
CA MET A 124 -8.83 5.49 2.19
C MET A 124 -7.32 5.73 2.22
N ILE A 125 -6.71 6.04 1.06
CA ILE A 125 -5.28 6.27 0.96
C ILE A 125 -4.88 7.55 1.70
N ARG A 126 -5.58 8.66 1.53
CA ARG A 126 -5.27 9.92 2.25
C ARG A 126 -5.26 9.75 3.76
N ASN A 127 -6.16 8.91 4.27
CA ASN A 127 -6.33 8.67 5.69
C ASN A 127 -5.61 7.41 6.20
N HIS A 128 -4.81 6.71 5.39
CA HIS A 128 -4.20 5.45 5.82
C HIS A 128 -3.20 5.61 6.97
N GLU A 129 -2.73 6.84 7.22
CA GLU A 129 -1.82 7.15 8.30
C GLU A 129 -2.50 7.40 9.64
N THR A 130 -3.74 7.89 9.62
CA THR A 130 -4.48 8.33 10.81
C THR A 130 -5.68 7.43 11.09
N GLY A 131 -6.28 6.87 10.05
CA GLY A 131 -7.58 6.22 10.08
C GLY A 131 -8.69 7.27 10.16
N GLY A 132 -9.79 6.93 10.84
CA GLY A 132 -10.92 7.85 11.09
C GLY A 132 -12.27 7.29 10.65
N ASP A 133 -12.27 6.38 9.69
CA ASP A 133 -13.44 5.60 9.29
C ASP A 133 -13.12 4.09 9.29
N ARG A 134 -14.14 3.26 9.01
CA ARG A 134 -14.00 1.80 9.08
C ARG A 134 -12.94 1.26 8.12
N GLU A 135 -12.91 1.73 6.88
CA GLU A 135 -12.05 1.21 5.81
C GLU A 135 -10.62 1.72 6.00
N SER A 136 -10.47 3.03 6.27
CA SER A 136 -9.18 3.67 6.56
C SER A 136 -8.52 3.10 7.82
N ASN A 137 -9.29 2.76 8.86
CA ASN A 137 -8.75 2.09 10.06
C ASN A 137 -8.20 0.68 9.74
N VAL A 138 -8.89 -0.08 8.87
CA VAL A 138 -8.40 -1.39 8.43
C VAL A 138 -7.09 -1.24 7.65
N LEU A 139 -7.05 -0.29 6.71
CA LEU A 139 -5.86 -0.04 5.90
C LEU A 139 -4.67 0.39 6.76
N ARG A 140 -4.88 1.32 7.72
CA ARG A 140 -3.86 1.76 8.68
C ARG A 140 -3.31 0.61 9.52
N ASP A 141 -4.19 -0.24 10.05
CA ASP A 141 -3.78 -1.40 10.84
C ASP A 141 -2.99 -2.40 9.97
N ALA A 142 -3.42 -2.63 8.73
CA ALA A 142 -2.76 -3.52 7.79
C ALA A 142 -1.38 -3.00 7.35
N ASP A 143 -1.25 -1.70 7.04
CA ASP A 143 0.02 -1.04 6.72
C ASP A 143 1.00 -1.18 7.89
N ALA A 144 0.56 -0.84 9.11
CA ALA A 144 1.40 -0.91 10.29
C ALA A 144 1.87 -2.35 10.58
N LEU A 145 0.98 -3.34 10.50
CA LEU A 145 1.36 -4.76 10.67
C LEU A 145 2.31 -5.24 9.58
N SER A 146 2.08 -4.82 8.33
CA SER A 146 2.98 -5.13 7.23
C SER A 146 4.37 -4.52 7.44
N PHE A 147 4.44 -3.29 7.93
CA PHE A 147 5.72 -2.67 8.28
C PHE A 147 6.52 -3.53 9.26
N PHE A 148 5.89 -4.01 10.34
CA PHE A 148 6.56 -4.89 11.30
C PHE A 148 6.97 -6.22 10.65
N GLU A 149 6.10 -6.86 9.88
CA GLU A 149 6.38 -8.20 9.31
C GLU A 149 7.49 -8.16 8.24
N VAL A 150 7.47 -7.19 7.32
CA VAL A 150 8.33 -7.24 6.12
C VAL A 150 9.27 -6.05 5.93
N ASN A 151 8.95 -4.84 6.41
CA ASN A 151 9.80 -3.66 6.19
C ASN A 151 10.82 -3.44 7.32
N LEU A 152 10.47 -3.78 8.55
CA LEU A 152 11.28 -3.47 9.72
C LEU A 152 12.72 -4.00 9.62
N PRO A 153 13.00 -5.22 9.12
CA PRO A 153 14.38 -5.67 8.93
C PRO A 153 15.20 -4.80 7.98
N TYR A 154 14.59 -4.28 6.91
CA TYR A 154 15.25 -3.36 5.98
C TYR A 154 15.46 -1.99 6.60
N TYR A 155 14.49 -1.52 7.37
CA TYR A 155 14.58 -0.25 8.08
C TYR A 155 15.69 -0.30 9.14
N TYR A 156 15.75 -1.37 9.93
CA TYR A 156 16.79 -1.59 10.94
C TYR A 156 18.21 -1.58 10.36
N LYS A 157 18.42 -2.12 9.16
CA LYS A 157 19.73 -2.09 8.49
C LYS A 157 20.20 -0.70 8.06
N ARG A 158 19.30 0.28 7.94
CA ARG A 158 19.59 1.62 7.39
C ARG A 158 19.64 2.72 8.44
N HIS A 159 19.21 2.43 9.67
CA HIS A 159 19.00 3.42 10.72
C HIS A 159 19.60 2.94 12.04
N ASP A 160 19.97 3.88 12.90
CA ASP A 160 20.39 3.55 14.27
C ASP A 160 19.20 3.06 15.11
N LEU A 161 19.52 2.42 16.24
CA LEU A 161 18.51 1.80 17.11
C LEU A 161 17.53 2.83 17.69
N ALA A 162 17.94 4.07 17.92
CA ALA A 162 17.08 5.10 18.49
C ALA A 162 15.99 5.53 17.49
N GLU A 163 16.35 5.71 16.22
CA GLU A 163 15.39 5.99 15.15
C GLU A 163 14.47 4.79 14.89
N VAL A 164 15.01 3.57 14.91
CA VAL A 164 14.22 2.34 14.76
C VAL A 164 13.21 2.21 15.90
N GLU A 165 13.61 2.43 17.14
CA GLU A 165 12.70 2.40 18.28
C GLU A 165 11.60 3.47 18.18
N LYS A 166 11.96 4.70 17.81
CA LYS A 166 10.99 5.78 17.59
C LYS A 166 9.96 5.41 16.51
N ARG A 167 10.43 4.89 15.37
CA ARG A 167 9.59 4.43 14.26
C ARG A 167 8.65 3.31 14.69
N CYS A 168 9.16 2.31 15.41
CA CYS A 168 8.37 1.20 15.92
C CYS A 168 7.32 1.66 16.94
N ARG A 169 7.67 2.56 17.86
CA ARG A 169 6.69 3.10 18.84
C ARG A 169 5.56 3.85 18.15
N TRP A 170 5.88 4.68 17.15
CA TRP A 170 4.89 5.38 16.35
C TRP A 170 4.02 4.43 15.51
N GLY A 171 4.61 3.41 14.90
CA GLY A 171 3.87 2.39 14.15
C GLY A 171 2.90 1.61 15.05
N TYR A 172 3.39 1.20 16.22
CA TYR A 172 2.62 0.41 17.19
C TYR A 172 1.48 1.19 17.84
N SER A 173 1.67 2.48 18.14
CA SER A 173 0.65 3.30 18.82
C SER A 173 -0.63 3.43 17.99
N ARG A 174 -0.51 3.42 16.66
CA ARG A 174 -1.62 3.56 15.72
C ARG A 174 -2.38 2.26 15.45
N ILE A 175 -1.83 1.10 15.80
CA ILE A 175 -2.52 -0.18 15.59
C ILE A 175 -3.72 -0.28 16.54
N SER A 176 -4.89 -0.64 16.02
CA SER A 176 -6.07 -0.89 16.85
C SER A 176 -5.78 -1.94 17.94
N PRO A 177 -6.29 -1.78 19.18
CA PRO A 177 -5.94 -2.65 20.31
C PRO A 177 -6.07 -4.15 20.03
N LYS A 178 -7.11 -4.57 19.30
CA LYS A 178 -7.36 -5.98 18.93
C LYS A 178 -6.25 -6.62 18.09
N TRP A 179 -5.44 -5.83 17.38
CA TRP A 179 -4.43 -6.34 16.45
C TRP A 179 -3.00 -6.20 16.97
N LYS A 180 -2.77 -5.39 18.01
CA LYS A 180 -1.47 -5.26 18.68
C LYS A 180 -0.81 -6.60 19.06
N PRO A 181 -1.56 -7.64 19.50
CA PRO A 181 -0.96 -8.95 19.78
C PRO A 181 -0.20 -9.58 18.60
N PHE A 182 -0.55 -9.29 17.36
CA PHE A 182 0.15 -9.82 16.18
C PHE A 182 1.58 -9.31 16.06
N VAL A 183 1.86 -8.07 16.48
CA VAL A 183 3.22 -7.50 16.43
C VAL A 183 4.20 -8.35 17.24
N ARG A 184 3.75 -8.87 18.38
CA ARG A 184 4.56 -9.73 19.27
C ARG A 184 4.80 -11.13 18.72
N GLN A 185 4.12 -11.53 17.64
CA GLN A 185 4.28 -12.85 17.02
C GLN A 185 5.37 -12.84 15.95
N PHE A 186 5.74 -11.67 15.44
CA PHE A 186 6.82 -11.57 14.47
C PHE A 186 8.16 -11.91 15.12
N ARG A 187 9.01 -12.59 14.36
CA ARG A 187 10.36 -13.00 14.75
C ARG A 187 11.31 -12.61 13.64
N TYR A 188 12.44 -12.07 14.03
CA TYR A 188 13.48 -11.60 13.14
C TYR A 188 14.77 -12.38 13.36
N PRO A 189 15.65 -12.47 12.35
CA PRO A 189 16.96 -13.08 12.51
C PRO A 189 17.84 -12.38 13.56
N ASP A 190 17.59 -11.09 13.82
CA ASP A 190 18.34 -10.29 14.77
C ASP A 190 17.67 -10.28 16.16
N GLU A 191 18.43 -10.71 17.17
CA GLU A 191 17.94 -10.79 18.57
C GLU A 191 17.75 -9.42 19.23
N GLU A 192 18.51 -8.40 18.86
CA GLU A 192 18.29 -7.04 19.36
C GLU A 192 16.94 -6.50 18.86
N LEU A 193 16.61 -6.77 17.60
CA LEU A 193 15.33 -6.41 17.01
C LEU A 193 14.16 -7.16 17.68
N ASN A 194 14.32 -8.45 17.98
CA ASN A 194 13.32 -9.22 18.74
C ASN A 194 13.08 -8.61 20.13
N ARG A 195 14.13 -8.30 20.89
CA ARG A 195 14.04 -7.65 22.21
C ARG A 195 13.37 -6.28 22.14
N LEU A 196 13.68 -5.48 21.11
CA LEU A 196 13.04 -4.18 20.90
C LEU A 196 11.51 -4.33 20.75
N ILE A 197 11.06 -5.27 19.91
CA ILE A 197 9.63 -5.51 19.68
C ILE A 197 8.94 -6.04 20.92
N GLU A 198 9.59 -6.88 21.72
CA GLU A 198 9.07 -7.32 23.01
C GLU A 198 8.85 -6.15 23.98
N ARG A 199 9.83 -5.24 24.11
CA ARG A 199 9.70 -4.04 24.96
C ARG A 199 8.55 -3.15 24.51
N ILE A 200 8.42 -2.89 23.21
CA ILE A 200 7.35 -2.05 22.66
C ILE A 200 5.96 -2.69 22.93
N GLY A 201 5.86 -4.00 22.78
CA GLY A 201 4.63 -4.74 23.10
C GLY A 201 4.28 -4.75 24.59
N ALA A 202 5.29 -4.73 25.48
CA ALA A 202 5.11 -4.74 26.94
C ALA A 202 4.72 -3.38 27.52
N SER A 203 5.28 -2.27 27.00
CA SER A 203 5.00 -0.91 27.48
C SER A 203 3.56 -0.43 27.26
N ALA A 204 2.72 -1.20 26.55
CA ALA A 204 1.32 -0.84 26.27
C ALA A 204 0.29 -1.64 27.09
N VAL A 205 0.76 -2.39 28.10
CA VAL A 205 -0.06 -3.18 29.05
C VAL A 205 -0.13 -2.52 30.43
N CYS A 206 0.39 -1.30 30.57
CA CYS A 206 0.26 -0.48 31.78
C CYS A 206 -0.65 0.71 31.54
#